data_AF-A0A223S7G3-F1
#
_entry.id   AF-A0A223S7G3-F1
#
_cell.length_a   1.000
_cell.length_b   1.000
_cell.length_c   1.000
_cell.angle_alpha   90.00
_cell.angle_beta   90.00
_cell.angle_gamma   90.00
#
_symmetry.space_group_name_H-M   'P 1'
#
loop_
_entity.id
_entity.type
_entity.pdbx_description
1 polymer ?
#
loop_
_entity_poly.entity_id
_entity_poly.type
_entity_poly.pdbx_seq_one_letter_code
_entity_poly.pdbx_strand_id
1 'polypeptide(L)'
;MRIRRLFTGALMATALAGGLAGASAGTASAAEPVEVQASAQSAKAANCGGRVVGYPGKWSPAVKGRCSFAGYPGAKKGYSWKVQSGQNTTACVKVLGFNSKNKPTWYNAGCGGSGKVTVSWGNNLATPKVKAISQTPHLALVAWSG
;
A
#
# COMPACT_ATOMS: atom_id res chain seq x y z
N MET A 1 -14.19 40.61 -11.49
CA MET A 1 -15.27 39.94 -12.25
C MET A 1 -15.46 38.55 -11.67
N ARG A 2 -16.61 38.29 -11.01
CA ARG A 2 -16.95 36.99 -10.39
C ARG A 2 -17.74 36.16 -11.39
N ILE A 3 -17.36 34.91 -11.63
CA ILE A 3 -18.28 33.91 -12.22
C ILE A 3 -18.10 32.59 -11.47
N ARG A 4 -19.11 32.29 -10.63
CA ARG A 4 -19.38 30.96 -10.06
C ARG A 4 -20.08 30.13 -11.13
N ARG A 5 -19.75 28.84 -11.26
CA ARG A 5 -20.64 27.85 -11.85
C ARG A 5 -20.61 26.57 -11.02
N LEU A 6 -21.72 26.36 -10.31
CA LEU A 6 -22.16 25.09 -9.73
C LEU A 6 -22.73 24.25 -10.87
N PHE A 7 -22.39 22.98 -10.95
CA PHE A 7 -23.15 22.01 -11.74
C PHE A 7 -23.58 20.85 -10.84
N THR A 8 -24.90 20.80 -10.70
CA THR A 8 -25.72 19.80 -10.02
C THR A 8 -26.27 18.85 -11.08
N GLY A 9 -26.43 17.56 -10.74
CA GLY A 9 -27.24 16.60 -11.51
C GLY A 9 -26.46 15.36 -11.97
N ALA A 10 -27.01 14.16 -12.03
CA ALA A 10 -28.37 13.70 -11.76
C ALA A 10 -28.32 12.18 -11.50
N LEU A 11 -29.21 11.69 -10.62
CA LEU A 11 -29.51 10.27 -10.44
C LEU A 11 -30.14 9.71 -11.72
N MET A 12 -29.72 8.52 -12.14
CA MET A 12 -30.42 7.71 -13.15
C MET A 12 -30.81 6.37 -12.52
N ALA A 13 -32.12 6.21 -12.29
CA ALA A 13 -32.77 4.95 -11.96
C ALA A 13 -33.41 4.41 -13.25
N THR A 14 -33.11 3.16 -13.60
CA THR A 14 -33.76 2.45 -14.72
C THR A 14 -34.55 1.28 -14.17
N ALA A 15 -35.88 1.43 -14.24
CA ALA A 15 -36.84 0.35 -14.05
C ALA A 15 -37.05 -0.39 -15.38
N LEU A 16 -37.11 -1.72 -15.33
CA LEU A 16 -37.60 -2.58 -16.43
C LEU A 16 -38.65 -3.52 -15.85
N ALA A 17 -39.85 -3.44 -16.42
CA ALA A 17 -41.01 -4.25 -16.12
C ALA A 17 -41.30 -5.22 -17.28
N GLY A 18 -41.86 -6.39 -16.98
CA GLY A 18 -42.70 -7.16 -17.92
C GLY A 18 -42.47 -8.67 -17.96
N GLY A 19 -43.54 -9.46 -17.76
CA GLY A 19 -43.68 -10.78 -18.42
C GLY A 19 -44.30 -11.97 -17.65
N LEU A 20 -45.62 -11.94 -17.43
CA LEU A 20 -46.67 -12.99 -17.49
C LEU A 20 -46.40 -14.52 -17.24
N ALA A 21 -47.28 -15.07 -16.39
CA ALA A 21 -48.06 -16.33 -16.49
C ALA A 21 -47.41 -17.70 -16.21
N GLY A 22 -47.94 -18.38 -15.18
CA GLY A 22 -47.75 -19.81 -14.93
C GLY A 22 -48.16 -20.20 -13.50
N ALA A 23 -49.45 -20.41 -13.25
CA ALA A 23 -49.97 -20.89 -11.98
C ALA A 23 -49.89 -22.43 -11.91
N SER A 24 -49.16 -22.95 -10.92
CA SER A 24 -49.36 -24.29 -10.38
C SER A 24 -49.30 -24.21 -8.86
N ALA A 25 -50.45 -24.44 -8.23
CA ALA A 25 -50.62 -24.48 -6.79
C ALA A 25 -49.84 -25.68 -6.21
N GLY A 26 -48.75 -25.37 -5.51
CA GLY A 26 -48.13 -26.25 -4.53
C GLY A 26 -48.07 -25.50 -3.22
N THR A 27 -48.60 -26.08 -2.15
CA THR A 27 -48.44 -25.60 -0.77
C THR A 27 -46.96 -25.69 -0.40
N ALA A 28 -46.19 -24.65 -0.71
CA ALA A 28 -44.83 -24.50 -0.26
C ALA A 28 -44.85 -23.86 1.14
N SER A 29 -44.36 -24.63 2.11
CA SER A 29 -44.02 -24.14 3.44
C SER A 29 -43.25 -22.83 3.32
N ALA A 30 -43.69 -21.80 4.06
CA ALA A 30 -42.99 -20.53 4.15
C ALA A 30 -41.57 -20.78 4.67
N ALA A 31 -40.61 -20.87 3.77
CA ALA A 31 -39.20 -20.73 4.08
C ALA A 31 -38.92 -19.22 4.06
N GLU A 32 -38.62 -18.69 5.24
CA GLU A 32 -38.10 -17.32 5.37
C GLU A 32 -36.87 -17.18 4.46
N PRO A 33 -36.69 -16.03 3.78
CA PRO A 33 -35.47 -15.77 3.02
C PRO A 33 -34.31 -15.79 4.01
N VAL A 34 -33.54 -16.88 3.99
CA VAL A 34 -32.26 -16.94 4.68
C VAL A 34 -31.35 -15.97 3.92
N GLU A 35 -31.27 -14.75 4.42
CA GLU A 35 -30.32 -13.74 3.99
C GLU A 35 -28.94 -14.33 4.27
N VAL A 36 -28.34 -14.97 3.26
CA VAL A 36 -26.95 -15.41 3.32
C VAL A 36 -26.12 -14.14 3.33
N GLN A 37 -25.88 -13.62 4.53
CA GLN A 37 -24.89 -12.58 4.78
C GLN A 37 -23.54 -13.15 4.34
N ALA A 38 -23.20 -12.91 3.08
CA ALA A 38 -21.86 -13.13 2.58
C ALA A 38 -20.95 -12.28 3.47
N SER A 39 -20.26 -12.94 4.40
CA SER A 39 -19.28 -12.27 5.24
C SER A 39 -18.27 -11.64 4.30
N ALA A 40 -18.29 -10.31 4.23
CA ALA A 40 -17.32 -9.57 3.47
C ALA A 40 -15.96 -9.87 4.10
N GLN A 41 -15.24 -10.84 3.55
CA GLN A 41 -13.88 -11.16 3.97
C GLN A 41 -13.06 -9.91 3.71
N SER A 42 -12.75 -9.19 4.78
CA SER A 42 -11.94 -7.98 4.70
C SER A 42 -10.60 -8.37 4.09
N ALA A 43 -10.35 -7.93 2.85
CA ALA A 43 -9.12 -8.25 2.16
C ALA A 43 -7.95 -7.73 2.98
N LYS A 44 -7.03 -8.62 3.37
CA LYS A 44 -5.82 -8.23 4.10
C LYS A 44 -5.07 -7.18 3.28
N ALA A 45 -4.85 -6.01 3.87
CA ALA A 45 -4.10 -4.94 3.21
C ALA A 45 -2.78 -5.48 2.64
N ALA A 46 -2.52 -5.21 1.36
CA ALA A 46 -1.30 -5.66 0.71
C ALA A 46 -0.08 -5.08 1.43
N ASN A 47 0.77 -5.96 1.98
CA ASN A 47 2.04 -5.54 2.57
C ASN A 47 3.09 -5.43 1.45
N CYS A 48 3.24 -4.23 0.90
CA CYS A 48 4.19 -3.91 -0.16
C CYS A 48 5.64 -3.76 0.30
N GLY A 49 5.94 -4.25 1.51
CA GLY A 49 7.23 -4.23 2.16
C GLY A 49 8.02 -5.53 2.10
N GLY A 50 8.93 -5.67 3.05
CA GLY A 50 9.81 -6.82 3.20
C GLY A 50 10.69 -6.75 4.44
N ARG A 51 11.77 -7.53 4.43
CA ARG A 51 12.82 -7.49 5.46
C ARG A 51 14.16 -7.20 4.81
N VAL A 52 15.02 -6.46 5.50
CA VAL A 52 16.39 -6.18 5.09
C VAL A 52 17.31 -6.37 6.29
N VAL A 53 18.51 -6.88 6.05
CA VAL A 53 19.53 -7.06 7.08
C VAL A 53 20.53 -5.93 6.99
N GLY A 54 20.65 -5.14 8.06
CA GLY A 54 21.72 -4.16 8.23
C GLY A 54 22.98 -4.86 8.71
N TYR A 55 24.08 -4.73 7.95
CA TYR A 55 25.40 -5.20 8.35
C TYR A 55 26.15 -4.07 9.07
N PRO A 56 26.99 -4.37 10.08
CA PRO A 56 27.92 -3.39 10.64
C PRO A 56 28.90 -2.91 9.56
N GLY A 57 29.16 -1.60 9.52
CA GLY A 57 30.22 -1.01 8.68
C GLY A 57 29.96 -0.96 7.17
N LYS A 58 28.88 -1.57 6.65
CA LYS A 58 28.53 -1.49 5.22
C LYS A 58 27.03 -1.49 4.95
N TRP A 59 26.62 -0.79 3.91
CA TRP A 59 25.25 -0.86 3.41
C TRP A 59 24.94 -2.26 2.87
N SER A 60 23.76 -2.77 3.20
CA SER A 60 23.24 -4.00 2.63
C SER A 60 23.04 -3.88 1.11
N PRO A 61 22.97 -5.01 0.39
CA PRO A 61 22.34 -5.03 -0.92
C PRO A 61 20.93 -4.42 -0.87
N ALA A 62 20.50 -3.84 -1.99
CA ALA A 62 19.16 -3.30 -2.10
C ALA A 62 18.12 -4.42 -2.17
N VAL A 63 17.17 -4.43 -1.24
CA VAL A 63 16.06 -5.40 -1.22
C VAL A 63 14.81 -4.77 -1.83
N LYS A 64 14.15 -5.52 -2.71
CA LYS A 64 12.89 -5.11 -3.36
C LYS A 64 11.68 -5.43 -2.48
N GLY A 65 10.68 -4.57 -2.54
CA GLY A 65 9.36 -4.85 -1.98
C GLY A 65 8.60 -5.90 -2.80
N ARG A 66 7.45 -6.33 -2.29
CA ARG A 66 6.61 -7.35 -2.93
C ARG A 66 5.63 -6.81 -3.97
N CYS A 67 5.46 -5.48 -4.02
CA CYS A 67 4.57 -4.81 -4.96
C CYS A 67 5.36 -3.87 -5.87
N SER A 68 4.89 -3.68 -7.09
CA SER A 68 5.28 -2.53 -7.93
C SER A 68 4.39 -1.32 -7.60
N PHE A 69 4.95 -0.13 -7.74
CA PHE A 69 4.22 1.12 -7.59
C PHE A 69 4.25 1.88 -8.92
N ALA A 70 3.05 2.07 -9.49
CA ALA A 70 2.84 2.90 -10.66
C ALA A 70 2.64 4.35 -10.18
N GLY A 71 3.63 5.19 -10.44
CA GLY A 71 3.56 6.61 -10.12
C GLY A 71 2.77 7.41 -11.15
N TYR A 72 2.57 8.68 -10.83
CA TYR A 72 1.97 9.72 -11.68
C TYR A 72 2.76 11.03 -11.50
N PRO A 73 2.59 12.05 -12.36
CA PRO A 73 3.28 13.34 -12.18
C PRO A 73 3.07 13.91 -10.77
N GLY A 74 4.17 14.14 -10.04
CA GLY A 74 4.13 14.61 -8.65
C GLY A 74 3.89 13.54 -7.58
N ALA A 75 3.76 12.25 -7.97
CA ALA A 75 3.57 11.16 -7.02
C ALA A 75 4.72 11.09 -6.00
N LYS A 76 4.34 10.77 -4.76
CA LYS A 76 5.25 10.53 -3.65
C LYS A 76 5.04 9.13 -3.11
N LYS A 77 6.11 8.52 -2.62
CA LYS A 77 6.09 7.19 -2.02
C LYS A 77 6.47 7.28 -0.55
N GLY A 78 5.55 6.86 0.31
CA GLY A 78 5.81 6.69 1.74
C GLY A 78 6.57 5.40 1.99
N TYR A 79 7.45 5.42 2.98
CA TYR A 79 8.14 4.26 3.51
C TYR A 79 8.07 4.30 5.04
N SER A 80 7.96 3.14 5.64
CA SER A 80 8.09 2.95 7.09
C SER A 80 8.97 1.74 7.37
N TRP A 81 9.69 1.76 8.49
CA TRP A 81 10.56 0.67 8.88
C TRP A 81 10.70 0.57 10.39
N LYS A 82 11.03 -0.63 10.87
CA LYS A 82 11.37 -0.92 12.26
C LYS A 82 12.40 -2.04 12.36
N VAL A 83 13.34 -1.89 13.29
CA VAL A 83 14.19 -2.98 13.76
C VAL A 83 13.30 -3.98 14.51
N GLN A 84 13.60 -5.26 14.38
CA GLN A 84 12.90 -6.32 15.07
C GLN A 84 13.03 -6.14 16.59
N SER A 85 11.90 -6.27 17.30
CA SER A 85 11.86 -6.20 18.76
C SER A 85 12.78 -7.24 19.40
N GLY A 86 13.42 -6.85 20.51
CA GLY A 86 14.37 -7.71 21.23
C GLY A 86 15.81 -7.65 20.69
N GLN A 87 16.03 -7.05 19.52
CA GLN A 87 17.39 -6.70 19.08
C GLN A 87 17.72 -5.34 19.67
N ASN A 88 18.56 -5.29 20.70
CA ASN A 88 19.07 -4.04 21.27
C ASN A 88 20.06 -3.37 20.30
N THR A 89 19.57 -3.04 19.10
CA THR A 89 20.33 -2.57 17.95
C THR A 89 19.58 -1.43 17.27
N THR A 90 20.32 -0.61 16.55
CA THR A 90 19.76 0.47 15.72
C THR A 90 20.29 0.33 14.29
N ALA A 91 19.50 0.79 13.33
CA ALA A 91 19.86 0.75 11.92
C ALA A 91 19.68 2.13 11.28
N CYS A 92 20.51 2.45 10.30
CA CYS A 92 20.22 3.51 9.33
C CYS A 92 19.63 2.89 8.08
N VAL A 93 18.58 3.51 7.55
CA VAL A 93 17.87 3.02 6.36
C VAL A 93 17.95 4.04 5.23
N LYS A 94 18.13 3.54 4.00
CA LYS A 94 17.96 4.33 2.78
C LYS A 94 16.87 3.69 1.93
N VAL A 95 16.05 4.52 1.32
CA VAL A 95 14.91 4.11 0.47
C VAL A 95 15.11 4.64 -0.94
N LEU A 96 14.56 3.91 -1.91
CA LEU A 96 14.58 4.32 -3.31
C LEU A 96 13.47 5.34 -3.58
N GLY A 97 13.82 6.44 -4.23
CA GLY A 97 12.89 7.35 -4.89
C GLY A 97 13.44 7.76 -6.25
N PHE A 98 12.80 8.75 -6.86
CA PHE A 98 13.21 9.33 -8.13
C PHE A 98 13.30 10.84 -8.00
N ASN A 99 14.41 11.42 -8.46
CA ASN A 99 14.58 12.87 -8.46
C ASN A 99 13.75 13.54 -9.58
N SER A 100 13.82 14.87 -9.68
CA SER A 100 13.08 15.65 -10.69
C SER A 100 13.41 15.28 -12.14
N LYS A 101 14.54 14.60 -12.40
CA LYS A 101 14.96 14.09 -13.71
C LYS A 101 14.55 12.62 -13.93
N ASN A 102 13.66 12.08 -13.10
CA ASN A 102 13.26 10.67 -13.09
C ASN A 102 14.43 9.68 -12.92
N LYS A 103 15.53 10.11 -12.28
CA LYS A 103 16.67 9.22 -12.01
C LYS A 103 16.53 8.57 -10.64
N PRO A 104 16.79 7.25 -10.53
CA PRO A 104 16.71 6.54 -9.25
C PRO A 104 17.71 7.15 -8.27
N THR A 105 17.23 7.55 -7.10
CA THR A 105 18.01 8.24 -6.06
C THR A 105 17.75 7.58 -4.71
N TRP A 106 18.82 7.36 -3.94
CA TRP A 106 18.72 6.84 -2.58
C TRP A 106 18.55 7.98 -1.58
N TYR A 107 17.44 7.99 -0.86
CA TYR A 107 17.14 8.97 0.17
C TYR A 107 17.36 8.39 1.56
N ASN A 108 17.85 9.20 2.50
CA ASN A 108 17.98 8.80 3.90
C ASN A 108 16.59 8.71 4.54
N ALA A 109 16.28 7.57 5.16
CA ALA A 109 15.05 7.31 5.87
C ALA A 109 15.20 7.39 7.40
N GLY A 110 16.36 7.87 7.87
CA GLY A 110 16.71 8.02 9.28
C GLY A 110 17.54 6.88 9.84
N CYS A 111 17.96 7.06 11.10
CA CYS A 111 18.69 6.09 11.91
C CYS A 111 18.00 5.92 13.26
N GLY A 112 17.91 4.70 13.78
CA GLY A 112 17.25 4.39 15.04
C GLY A 112 16.63 3.00 15.07
N GLY A 113 15.67 2.78 15.97
CA GLY A 113 14.89 1.54 16.06
C GLY A 113 13.69 1.49 15.11
N SER A 114 13.25 2.63 14.58
CA SER A 114 12.18 2.73 13.58
C SER A 114 12.22 4.09 12.88
N GLY A 115 11.47 4.22 11.77
CA GLY A 115 11.34 5.48 11.07
C GLY A 115 10.27 5.48 9.99
N LYS A 116 9.94 6.68 9.51
CA LYS A 116 9.04 6.92 8.38
C LYS A 116 9.62 8.03 7.52
N VAL A 117 9.49 7.91 6.20
CA VAL A 117 9.92 8.94 5.24
C VAL A 117 9.03 8.92 4.01
N THR A 118 8.84 10.07 3.40
CA THR A 118 8.15 10.19 2.11
C THR A 118 9.13 10.76 1.10
N VAL A 119 9.27 10.10 -0.05
CA VAL A 119 10.20 10.50 -1.11
C VAL A 119 9.48 10.79 -2.41
N SER A 120 10.10 11.63 -3.24
CA SER A 120 9.66 11.85 -4.62
C SER A 120 9.67 10.54 -5.41
N TRP A 121 8.62 10.30 -6.18
CA TRP A 121 8.51 9.14 -7.07
C TRP A 121 8.24 9.54 -8.52
N GLY A 122 7.36 10.52 -8.76
CA GLY A 122 7.03 10.99 -10.10
C GLY A 122 6.35 9.93 -10.98
N ASN A 123 6.36 10.14 -12.29
CA ASN A 123 5.73 9.25 -13.27
C ASN A 123 6.62 8.05 -13.61
N ASN A 124 6.91 7.20 -12.63
CA ASN A 124 7.76 6.02 -12.78
C ASN A 124 7.01 4.75 -12.33
N LEU A 125 7.13 3.68 -13.10
CA LEU A 125 6.70 2.33 -12.69
C LEU A 125 7.91 1.57 -12.18
N ALA A 126 7.99 1.34 -10.88
CA ALA A 126 9.09 0.59 -10.29
C ALA A 126 8.71 -0.11 -8.99
N THR A 127 9.52 -1.10 -8.59
CA THR A 127 9.40 -1.76 -7.29
C THR A 127 10.13 -0.93 -6.23
N PRO A 128 9.49 -0.58 -5.11
CA PRO A 128 10.15 0.05 -3.96
C PRO A 128 11.36 -0.76 -3.51
N LYS A 129 12.43 -0.09 -3.09
CA LYS A 129 13.64 -0.75 -2.58
C LYS A 129 14.16 -0.05 -1.35
N VAL A 130 14.81 -0.82 -0.48
CA VAL A 130 15.50 -0.31 0.70
C VAL A 130 16.88 -0.93 0.84
N LYS A 131 17.74 -0.26 1.60
CA LYS A 131 18.99 -0.80 2.12
C LYS A 131 19.17 -0.33 3.56
N ALA A 132 19.85 -1.14 4.35
CA ALA A 132 20.11 -0.84 5.76
C ALA A 132 21.59 -1.03 6.10
N ILE A 133 22.04 -0.34 7.14
CA ILE A 133 23.34 -0.54 7.79
C ILE A 133 23.10 -0.57 9.29
N SER A 134 23.72 -1.51 10.00
CA SER A 134 23.66 -1.54 11.46
C SER A 134 24.57 -0.48 12.04
N GLN A 135 24.12 0.19 13.10
CA GLN A 135 24.92 1.14 13.89
C GLN A 135 25.55 0.48 15.12
N THR A 136 25.40 -0.84 15.25
CA THR A 136 25.96 -1.67 16.33
C THR A 136 26.83 -2.76 15.74
N PRO A 137 27.70 -3.43 16.53
CA PRO A 137 28.52 -4.54 16.04
C PRO A 137 27.70 -5.80 15.67
N HIS A 138 26.39 -5.81 15.92
CA HIS A 138 25.49 -6.90 15.57
C HIS A 138 24.68 -6.60 14.31
N LEU A 139 24.12 -7.65 13.69
CA LEU A 139 23.17 -7.50 12.60
C LEU A 139 21.89 -6.82 13.09
N ALA A 140 21.31 -5.94 12.28
CA ALA A 140 20.00 -5.37 12.53
C ALA A 140 18.98 -5.95 11.54
N LEU A 141 17.99 -6.71 12.02
CA LEU A 141 16.88 -7.17 11.19
C LEU A 141 15.81 -6.10 11.11
N VAL A 142 15.63 -5.52 9.92
CA VAL A 142 14.70 -4.41 9.71
C VAL A 142 13.52 -4.88 8.87
N ALA A 143 12.32 -4.80 9.43
CA ALA A 143 11.08 -4.91 8.67
C ALA A 143 10.71 -3.54 8.11
N TRP A 144 10.23 -3.49 6.88
CA TRP A 144 9.84 -2.23 6.22
C TRP A 144 8.59 -2.43 5.38
N SER A 145 7.87 -1.34 5.12
CA SER A 145 6.73 -1.26 4.19
C SER A 145 6.78 0.02 3.37
N GLY A 146 6.23 -0.02 2.16
CA GLY A 146 6.25 1.10 1.22
C GLY A 146 5.11 1.06 0.23
#